data_AF-A0A4Q9G9U8-F1
#
_entry.id   AF-A0A4Q9G9U8-F1
#
_cell.length_a   1.000
_cell.length_b   1.000
_cell.length_c   1.000
_cell.angle_alpha   90.00
_cell.angle_beta   90.00
_cell.angle_gamma   90.00
#
_symmetry.space_group_name_H-M   'P 1'
#
loop_
_entity.id
_entity.type
_entity.pdbx_description
1 polymer ?
#
loop_
_entity_poly.entity_id
_entity_poly.type
_entity_poly.pdbx_seq_one_letter_code
_entity_poly.pdbx_strand_id
1 'polypeptide(L)' 'MTSTDDFRFHAKELIVDLNAATTEMMNLISAHQLNGPEWERVNQWQHEAHKRWMRYLNADHGDHKPTP' A
#
# COMPACT_ATOMS: atom_id res chain seq x y z
N MET A 1 -15.04 11.38 -18.20
CA MET A 1 -13.86 10.51 -18.02
C MET A 1 -13.11 10.97 -16.78
N THR A 2 -13.63 10.73 -15.58
CA THR A 2 -13.05 11.33 -14.36
C THR A 2 -12.91 10.32 -13.22
N SER A 3 -13.95 9.55 -12.87
CA SER A 3 -13.86 8.60 -11.73
C SER A 3 -12.85 7.45 -11.91
N THR A 4 -12.81 6.79 -13.08
CA THR A 4 -11.92 5.62 -13.29
C THR A 4 -10.44 6.01 -13.43
N ASP A 5 -10.15 7.20 -13.93
CA ASP A 5 -8.77 7.67 -14.10
C ASP A 5 -8.19 8.10 -12.75
N ASP A 6 -8.99 8.81 -11.94
CA ASP A 6 -8.65 9.17 -10.56
C ASP A 6 -8.43 7.92 -9.69
N PHE A 7 -9.26 6.87 -9.89
CA PHE A 7 -9.07 5.58 -9.21
C PHE A 7 -7.73 4.94 -9.56
N ARG A 8 -7.43 4.84 -10.86
CA ARG A 8 -6.18 4.22 -11.35
C ARG A 8 -4.96 5.00 -10.89
N PHE A 9 -5.03 6.32 -10.88
CA PHE A 9 -3.94 7.18 -10.46
C PHE A 9 -3.60 6.95 -8.98
N HIS A 10 -4.59 7.05 -8.09
CA HIS A 10 -4.39 6.84 -6.65
C HIS A 10 -4.02 5.39 -6.33
N ALA A 11 -4.63 4.41 -7.00
CA ALA A 11 -4.23 3.00 -6.87
C ALA A 11 -2.75 2.80 -7.21
N LYS A 12 -2.28 3.44 -8.30
CA LYS A 12 -0.88 3.35 -8.74
C LYS A 12 0.06 3.97 -7.71
N GLU A 13 -0.27 5.13 -7.13
CA GLU A 13 0.54 5.75 -6.08
C GLU A 13 0.67 4.84 -4.85
N LEU A 14 -0.44 4.24 -4.41
CA LEU A 14 -0.44 3.32 -3.27
C LEU A 14 0.37 2.04 -3.53
N ILE A 15 0.26 1.47 -4.75
CA ILE A 15 1.05 0.31 -5.14
C ILE A 15 2.54 0.66 -5.21
N VAL A 16 2.90 1.85 -5.70
CA VAL A 16 4.30 2.30 -5.75
C VAL A 16 4.89 2.44 -4.34
N ASP A 17 4.15 3.05 -3.40
CA ASP A 17 4.58 3.16 -1.99
C ASP A 17 4.76 1.78 -1.34
N LEU A 18 3.80 0.87 -1.55
CA LEU A 18 3.88 -0.50 -1.04
C LEU A 18 5.08 -1.26 -1.64
N ASN A 19 5.30 -1.16 -2.95
CA ASN A 19 6.44 -1.80 -3.60
C ASN A 19 7.76 -1.25 -3.09
N ALA A 20 7.88 0.06 -2.89
CA ALA A 20 9.07 0.68 -2.32
C ALA A 20 9.36 0.13 -0.92
N ALA A 21 8.35 0.07 -0.05
CA ALA A 21 8.48 -0.49 1.28
C ALA A 21 8.87 -1.98 1.26
N THR A 22 8.28 -2.76 0.36
CA THR A 22 8.62 -4.18 0.18
C THR A 22 10.04 -4.38 -0.35
N THR A 23 10.49 -3.56 -1.31
CA THR A 23 11.87 -3.60 -1.82
C THR A 23 12.87 -3.26 -0.70
N GLU A 24 12.62 -2.23 0.10
CA GLU A 24 13.49 -1.92 1.24
C GLU A 24 13.50 -3.05 2.28
N MET A 25 12.35 -3.68 2.54
CA MET A 25 12.29 -4.84 3.44
C MET A 25 13.13 -6.01 2.89
N MET A 26 13.08 -6.27 1.58
CA MET A 26 13.90 -7.28 0.91
C MET A 26 15.41 -6.95 0.96
N ASN A 27 15.78 -5.67 0.85
CA ASN A 27 17.18 -5.23 1.00
C ASN A 27 17.71 -5.57 2.39
N LEU A 28 16.94 -5.26 3.44
CA LEU A 28 17.31 -5.59 4.82
C LEU A 28 17.38 -7.11 5.04
N ILE A 29 16.43 -7.87 4.51
CA ILE A 29 16.47 -9.35 4.58
C ILE A 29 17.75 -9.89 3.92
N SER A 30 18.10 -9.38 2.74
CA SER A 30 19.31 -9.78 2.01
C SER A 30 20.58 -9.43 2.78
N ALA A 31 20.58 -8.30 3.49
CA ALA A 31 21.66 -7.87 4.38
C ALA A 31 21.66 -8.59 5.75
N HIS A 32 20.73 -9.53 5.99
CA HIS A 32 20.52 -10.22 7.27
C HIS A 32 20.18 -9.26 8.44
N GLN A 33 19.63 -8.08 8.13
CA GLN A 33 19.22 -7.06 9.11
C GLN A 33 17.74 -7.22 9.46
N LEU A 34 17.42 -8.25 10.23
CA LEU A 34 16.06 -8.64 10.61
C LEU A 34 15.62 -8.10 11.99
N ASN A 35 16.36 -7.14 12.54
CA ASN A 35 16.11 -6.54 13.84
C ASN A 35 16.67 -5.11 13.91
N GLY A 36 16.32 -4.40 14.98
CA GLY A 36 16.76 -3.03 15.21
C GLY A 36 15.87 -1.97 14.54
N PRO A 37 16.20 -0.68 14.74
CA PRO A 37 15.31 0.43 14.43
C PRO A 37 15.01 0.56 12.92
N GLU A 38 15.95 0.18 12.06
CA GLU A 38 15.78 0.23 10.61
C GLU A 38 14.80 -0.85 10.13
N TRP A 39 14.91 -2.08 10.65
CA TRP A 39 13.96 -3.16 10.40
C TRP A 39 12.56 -2.80 10.89
N GLU A 40 12.44 -2.30 12.12
CA GLU A 40 11.15 -1.88 12.68
C GLU A 40 10.51 -0.77 11.86
N ARG A 41 11.29 0.22 11.41
CA ARG A 41 10.81 1.31 10.56
C ARG A 41 10.27 0.81 9.23
N VAL A 42 11.05 -0.02 8.52
CA VAL A 42 10.66 -0.55 7.21
C VAL A 42 9.48 -1.52 7.33
N ASN A 43 9.47 -2.37 8.35
CA ASN A 43 8.35 -3.28 8.62
C ASN A 43 7.05 -2.51 8.94
N GLN A 44 7.14 -1.45 9.76
CA GLN A 44 6.00 -0.57 10.04
C GLN A 44 5.53 0.15 8.78
N TRP A 45 6.44 0.67 7.97
CA TRP A 45 6.11 1.34 6.71
C TRP A 45 5.40 0.39 5.74
N GLN A 46 5.93 -0.82 5.53
CA GLN A 46 5.32 -1.83 4.68
C GLN A 46 3.92 -2.20 5.18
N HIS A 47 3.77 -2.39 6.49
CA HIS A 47 2.48 -2.70 7.10
C HIS A 47 1.45 -1.57 6.91
N GLU A 48 1.83 -0.32 7.12
CA GLU A 48 0.95 0.84 6.89
C GLU A 48 0.60 1.02 5.41
N ALA A 49 1.57 0.89 4.50
CA ALA A 49 1.35 0.97 3.06
C ALA A 49 0.36 -0.12 2.61
N HIS A 50 0.53 -1.35 3.09
CA HIS A 50 -0.38 -2.46 2.81
C HIS A 50 -1.79 -2.20 3.36
N LYS A 51 -1.91 -1.65 4.58
CA LYS A 51 -3.22 -1.25 5.13
C LYS A 51 -3.88 -0.14 4.33
N ARG A 52 -3.13 0.86 3.85
CA ARG A 52 -3.65 1.92 2.98
C ARG A 52 -4.15 1.35 1.67
N TRP A 53 -3.38 0.45 1.05
CA TRP A 53 -3.79 -0.24 -0.17
C TRP A 53 -5.07 -1.07 0.02
N MET A 54 -5.13 -1.90 1.08
CA MET A 54 -6.32 -2.67 1.43
C MET A 54 -7.53 -1.77 1.71
N ARG A 55 -7.35 -0.68 2.46
CA ARG A 55 -8.44 0.28 2.74
C ARG A 55 -8.93 0.96 1.48
N TYR A 56 -8.01 1.28 0.57
CA TYR A 56 -8.36 1.86 -0.71
C TYR A 56 -9.20 0.87 -1.52
N LEU A 57 -8.71 -0.36 -1.75
CA LEU A 57 -9.45 -1.41 -2.48
C LEU A 57 -10.82 -1.76 -1.89
N ASN A 58 -10.94 -1.75 -0.56
CA ASN A 58 -12.18 -2.07 0.14
C ASN A 58 -13.08 -0.85 0.36
N ALA A 59 -12.60 0.36 0.05
CA ALA A 59 -13.48 1.51 0.01
C ALA A 59 -14.48 1.27 -1.12
N ASP A 60 -15.77 1.39 -0.81
CA ASP A 60 -16.79 1.35 -1.84
C ASP A 60 -16.53 2.55 -2.77
N HIS A 61 -15.97 2.26 -3.95
CA HIS A 61 -15.64 3.28 -4.94
C HIS A 61 -16.88 3.80 -5.69
N GLY A 62 -18.09 3.47 -5.21
CA GLY A 62 -19.35 3.99 -5.70
C GLY A 62 -19.71 3.50 -7.11
N ASP A 63 -20.27 2.28 -7.18
CA ASP A 63 -21.47 2.01 -7.99
C ASP A 63 -22.29 0.85 -7.41
N HIS A 64 -22.47 0.80 -6.09
CA HIS A 64 -23.56 0.02 -5.51
C HIS A 64 -24.55 0.95 -4.83
N LYS A 65 -25.49 1.47 -5.62
CA LYS A 65 -26.70 2.08 -5.10
C LYS A 65 -27.46 0.99 -4.32
N PRO A 66 -27.64 1.10 -2.99
CA PRO A 66 -28.56 0.21 -2.31
C PRO A 66 -29.97 0.56 -2.79
N THR A 67 -30.58 -0.30 -3.60
CA THR A 67 -32.02 -0.22 -3.88
C THR A 67 -32.80 -0.62 -2.63
N PRO A 68 -33.92 0.07 -2.35
CA PRO A 68 -34.69 -0.04 -1.11
C PRO A 68 -35.32 -1.41 -0.89
#